data_AF-A0A8J5YIA6-F1
#
_entry.id   AF-A0A8J5YIA6-F1
#
_cell.length_a   1.000
_cell.length_b   1.000
_cell.length_c   1.000
_cell.angle_alpha   90.00
_cell.angle_beta   90.00
_cell.angle_gamma   90.00
#
_symmetry.space_group_name_H-M   'P 1'
#
loop_
_entity.id
_entity.type
_entity.pdbx_description
1 polymer ?
#
loop_
_entity_poly.entity_id
_entity_poly.type
_entity_poly.pdbx_seq_one_letter_code
_entity_poly.pdbx_strand_id
1 'polypeptide(L)'
;MADVRFISSSIIQAANHSASSERIELTPWDLRFLQIGHIQKGLLFPKPKAPLQENDTENTLIHHLKTSLSHTLHYFPPLAGRLAITQHEDDTISFFIDCNNAGASFTHAVADGVTISDIIKPVYVPTIIHSFFPLNGLSNFEGTRNPVLGIQVTDLADGIFIGCTINHVVVDGTSFWHFLNSWSEISKGSIHLSKPPVFQRWFPDDTDIPIRIPRSAVKLKQSNEELESILPGLKERVFHFSKENIAKLKAKANTEMGTNNISSLQALLSHIWRSVIRNKRFDPNEEITYRVSDRRKFQNVLRVLDSKPKICNYELFPKQRSDHKQLPSIQYVW
;
A
#
# COMPACT_ATOMS: atom_id res chain seq x y z
N MET A 1 -17.83 21.99 11.04
CA MET A 1 -16.74 21.39 10.24
C MET A 1 -17.32 21.18 8.85
N ALA A 2 -16.54 21.35 7.78
CA ALA A 2 -17.05 21.00 6.46
C ALA A 2 -17.20 19.48 6.43
N ASP A 3 -18.44 19.01 6.30
CA ASP A 3 -18.76 17.58 6.30
C ASP A 3 -18.74 17.04 4.87
N VAL A 4 -18.27 15.81 4.70
CA VAL A 4 -18.30 15.12 3.41
C VAL A 4 -19.70 14.59 3.16
N ARG A 5 -20.31 15.05 2.07
CA ARG A 5 -21.65 14.63 1.64
C ARG A 5 -21.55 13.59 0.54
N PHE A 6 -22.08 12.39 0.78
CA PHE A 6 -22.11 11.32 -0.20
C PHE A 6 -23.23 11.53 -1.24
N ILE A 7 -22.87 11.46 -2.52
CA ILE A 7 -23.80 11.65 -3.65
C ILE A 7 -24.30 10.31 -4.17
N SER A 8 -23.39 9.39 -4.45
CA SER A 8 -23.74 8.06 -4.94
C SER A 8 -22.72 7.01 -4.55
N SER A 9 -23.17 5.76 -4.48
CA SER A 9 -22.31 4.60 -4.33
C SER A 9 -22.74 3.51 -5.31
N SER A 10 -21.77 2.77 -5.83
CA SER A 10 -21.99 1.71 -6.81
C SER A 10 -20.89 0.66 -6.73
N ILE A 11 -21.23 -0.57 -7.12
CA ILE A 11 -20.25 -1.65 -7.29
C ILE A 11 -19.87 -1.73 -8.77
N ILE A 12 -18.57 -1.66 -9.06
CA ILE A 12 -18.02 -1.69 -10.42
C ILE A 12 -17.40 -3.05 -10.68
N GLN A 13 -17.99 -3.79 -11.60
CA GLN A 13 -17.51 -5.11 -12.03
C GLN A 13 -16.57 -4.97 -13.23
N ALA A 14 -15.74 -5.99 -13.47
CA ALA A 14 -14.93 -6.08 -14.68
C ALA A 14 -15.83 -6.29 -15.92
N ALA A 15 -15.54 -5.58 -17.01
CA ALA A 15 -16.40 -5.54 -18.20
C ALA A 15 -16.51 -6.86 -18.97
N ASN A 16 -15.44 -7.66 -19.02
CA ASN A 16 -15.38 -8.91 -19.80
C ASN A 16 -14.97 -10.09 -18.91
N HIS A 17 -15.80 -10.45 -17.93
CA HIS A 17 -15.50 -11.54 -17.01
C HIS A 17 -15.98 -12.90 -17.56
N SER A 18 -15.08 -13.88 -17.67
CA SER A 18 -15.43 -15.28 -17.98
C SER A 18 -16.11 -15.95 -16.78
N ALA A 19 -17.20 -16.69 -16.96
CA ALA A 19 -17.97 -17.26 -15.84
C ALA A 19 -17.18 -18.20 -14.89
N SER A 20 -15.98 -18.66 -15.26
CA SER A 20 -15.08 -19.40 -14.37
C SER A 20 -14.36 -18.45 -13.41
N SER A 21 -14.62 -18.58 -12.10
CA SER A 21 -13.84 -17.88 -11.06
C SER A 21 -12.44 -18.49 -10.96
N GLU A 22 -11.41 -17.64 -11.04
CA GLU A 22 -10.03 -18.04 -10.80
C GLU A 22 -9.69 -17.89 -9.31
N ARG A 23 -9.18 -18.97 -8.71
CA ARG A 23 -8.67 -18.98 -7.34
C ARG A 23 -7.17 -18.68 -7.33
N ILE A 24 -6.77 -17.64 -6.61
CA ILE A 24 -5.35 -17.29 -6.43
C ILE A 24 -4.93 -17.53 -4.99
N GLU A 25 -3.97 -18.43 -4.81
CA GLU A 25 -3.40 -18.75 -3.50
C GLU A 25 -2.52 -17.62 -2.98
N LEU A 26 -2.60 -17.37 -1.68
CA LEU A 26 -1.77 -16.37 -1.02
C LEU A 26 -0.40 -16.92 -0.66
N THR A 27 0.63 -16.11 -0.88
CA THR A 27 2.00 -16.42 -0.45
C THR A 27 2.19 -16.10 1.03
N PRO A 28 3.25 -16.62 1.69
CA PRO A 28 3.58 -16.23 3.05
C PRO A 28 3.78 -14.71 3.24
N TRP A 29 4.09 -13.97 2.16
CA TRP A 29 4.30 -12.52 2.18
C TRP A 29 2.97 -11.78 2.21
N ASP A 30 1.98 -12.27 1.47
CA ASP A 30 0.63 -11.72 1.45
C ASP A 30 -0.04 -11.91 2.83
N LEU A 31 0.13 -13.09 3.44
CA LEU A 31 -0.47 -13.43 4.74
C LEU A 31 0.00 -12.53 5.90
N ARG A 32 1.22 -11.96 5.82
CA ARG A 32 1.72 -11.02 6.84
C ARG A 32 0.91 -9.73 6.93
N PHE A 33 0.13 -9.41 5.89
CA PHE A 33 -0.68 -8.19 5.85
C PHE A 33 -2.10 -8.39 6.38
N LEU A 34 -2.54 -9.62 6.71
CA LEU A 34 -3.93 -9.91 7.11
C LEU A 34 -4.47 -9.03 8.25
N GLN A 35 -3.62 -8.71 9.23
CA GLN A 35 -4.00 -7.91 10.42
C GLN A 35 -3.70 -6.40 10.28
N ILE A 36 -3.18 -5.97 9.14
CA ILE A 36 -2.88 -4.56 8.88
C ILE A 36 -4.08 -3.93 8.15
N GLY A 37 -4.21 -2.61 8.20
CA GLY A 37 -5.19 -1.88 7.41
C GLY A 37 -4.91 -1.92 5.89
N HIS A 38 -5.87 -1.44 5.12
CA HIS A 38 -5.75 -1.27 3.68
C HIS A 38 -4.69 -0.20 3.30
N ILE A 39 -4.06 -0.33 2.13
CA ILE A 39 -3.23 0.74 1.57
C ILE A 39 -4.14 1.85 1.04
N GLN A 40 -3.84 3.09 1.41
CA GLN A 40 -4.54 4.28 0.90
C GLN A 40 -3.59 5.24 0.20
N LYS A 41 -3.98 5.72 -0.99
CA LYS A 41 -3.32 6.83 -1.70
C LYS A 41 -4.34 7.73 -2.37
N GLY A 42 -4.19 9.03 -2.16
CA GLY A 42 -5.03 10.06 -2.75
C GLY A 42 -4.30 10.80 -3.85
N LEU A 43 -5.02 11.18 -4.89
CA LEU A 43 -4.56 12.07 -5.95
C LEU A 43 -5.44 13.32 -5.98
N LEU A 44 -4.82 14.50 -6.00
CA LEU A 44 -5.49 15.79 -5.97
C LEU A 44 -5.30 16.50 -7.31
N PHE A 45 -6.41 16.91 -7.93
CA PHE A 45 -6.43 17.54 -9.24
C PHE A 45 -7.19 18.88 -9.19
N PRO A 46 -6.77 19.90 -9.94
CA PRO A 46 -7.59 21.10 -10.16
C PRO A 46 -8.82 20.76 -11.02
N LYS A 47 -9.94 21.45 -10.80
CA LYS A 47 -11.10 21.34 -11.70
C LYS A 47 -10.73 21.86 -13.11
N PRO A 48 -11.22 21.22 -14.19
CA PRO A 48 -11.02 21.72 -15.55
C PRO A 48 -11.62 23.13 -15.71
N LYS A 49 -10.92 24.04 -16.40
CA LYS A 49 -11.33 25.45 -16.59
C LYS A 49 -12.43 25.65 -17.66
N ALA A 50 -13.10 24.60 -18.14
CA ALA A 50 -14.00 24.72 -19.29
C ALA A 50 -15.39 25.26 -18.90
N PRO A 51 -16.01 26.14 -19.73
CA PRO A 51 -17.33 26.70 -19.48
C PRO A 51 -18.40 25.74 -20.03
N LEU A 52 -18.72 24.69 -19.28
CA LEU A 52 -19.86 23.81 -19.59
C LEU A 52 -20.63 23.57 -18.30
N GLN A 53 -21.95 23.48 -18.39
CA GLN A 53 -22.85 23.42 -17.23
C GLN A 53 -22.36 22.38 -16.22
N GLU A 54 -22.17 22.80 -14.96
CA GLU A 54 -21.50 22.01 -13.91
C GLU A 54 -22.11 20.61 -13.74
N ASN A 55 -23.44 20.51 -13.85
CA ASN A 55 -24.20 19.28 -13.67
C ASN A 55 -23.98 18.23 -14.78
N ASP A 56 -23.74 18.64 -16.03
CA ASP A 56 -23.51 17.71 -17.15
C ASP A 56 -22.06 17.20 -17.16
N THR A 57 -21.12 18.05 -16.71
CA THR A 57 -19.69 17.74 -16.72
C THR A 57 -19.32 16.76 -15.60
N GLU A 58 -19.90 16.92 -14.40
CA GLU A 58 -19.65 16.03 -13.26
C GLU A 58 -20.23 14.62 -13.50
N ASN A 59 -21.46 14.52 -14.02
CA ASN A 59 -22.05 13.24 -14.40
C ASN A 59 -21.23 12.54 -15.50
N THR A 60 -20.69 13.30 -16.46
CA THR A 60 -19.82 12.76 -17.52
C THR A 60 -18.49 12.24 -16.96
N LEU A 61 -17.84 12.97 -16.04
CA LEU A 61 -16.58 12.53 -15.44
C LEU A 61 -16.76 11.29 -14.58
N ILE A 62 -17.78 11.26 -13.71
CA ILE A 62 -18.04 10.11 -12.84
C ILE A 62 -18.38 8.88 -13.68
N HIS A 63 -19.20 9.03 -14.73
CA HIS A 63 -19.48 7.95 -15.66
C HIS A 63 -18.19 7.46 -16.34
N HIS A 64 -17.37 8.37 -16.88
CA HIS A 64 -16.07 8.04 -17.50
C HIS A 64 -15.13 7.26 -16.55
N LEU A 65 -15.02 7.70 -15.30
CA LEU A 65 -14.21 7.04 -14.29
C LEU A 65 -14.73 5.64 -13.95
N LYS A 66 -16.05 5.46 -13.84
CA LYS A 66 -16.68 4.14 -13.63
C LYS A 66 -16.43 3.20 -14.82
N THR A 67 -16.63 3.67 -16.05
CA THR A 67 -16.41 2.88 -17.28
C THR A 67 -14.94 2.48 -17.42
N SER A 68 -14.02 3.44 -17.29
CA SER A 68 -12.58 3.15 -17.39
C SER A 68 -12.10 2.23 -16.26
N LEU A 69 -12.66 2.34 -15.05
CA LEU A 69 -12.38 1.42 -13.95
C LEU A 69 -12.85 0.00 -14.30
N SER A 70 -14.07 -0.16 -14.81
CA SER A 70 -14.61 -1.46 -15.23
C SER A 70 -13.75 -2.14 -16.29
N HIS A 71 -13.27 -1.38 -17.28
CA HIS A 71 -12.32 -1.87 -18.29
C HIS A 71 -10.95 -2.22 -17.69
N THR A 72 -10.48 -1.45 -16.71
CA THR A 72 -9.21 -1.74 -16.05
C THR A 72 -9.31 -3.01 -15.22
N LEU A 73 -10.41 -3.22 -14.50
CA LEU A 73 -10.63 -4.41 -13.68
C LEU A 73 -10.63 -5.72 -14.48
N HIS A 74 -10.92 -5.67 -15.78
CA HIS A 74 -10.72 -6.83 -16.65
C HIS A 74 -9.26 -7.33 -16.66
N TYR A 75 -8.29 -6.41 -16.61
CA TYR A 75 -6.88 -6.77 -16.50
C TYR A 75 -6.45 -7.12 -15.08
N PHE A 76 -7.24 -6.73 -14.06
CA PHE A 76 -6.95 -6.99 -12.65
C PHE A 76 -8.08 -7.77 -11.96
N PRO A 77 -8.37 -9.03 -12.37
CA PRO A 77 -9.41 -9.84 -11.75
C PRO A 77 -9.36 -9.90 -10.21
N PRO A 78 -8.17 -9.97 -9.55
CA PRO A 78 -8.09 -10.02 -8.10
C PRO A 78 -8.72 -8.81 -7.41
N LEU A 79 -8.69 -7.63 -8.05
CA LEU A 79 -9.24 -6.38 -7.50
C LEU A 79 -10.76 -6.27 -7.63
N ALA A 80 -11.37 -7.06 -8.52
CA ALA A 80 -12.82 -7.21 -8.60
C ALA A 80 -13.35 -8.43 -7.81
N GLY A 81 -12.46 -9.23 -7.22
CA GLY A 81 -12.79 -10.42 -6.45
C GLY A 81 -13.08 -10.16 -4.97
N ARG A 82 -12.97 -11.21 -4.17
CA ARG A 82 -13.02 -11.16 -2.70
C ARG A 82 -11.88 -11.96 -2.10
N LEU A 83 -11.48 -11.59 -0.88
CA LEU A 83 -10.71 -12.51 -0.05
C LEU A 83 -11.65 -13.64 0.39
N ALA A 84 -11.19 -14.88 0.40
CA ALA A 84 -12.00 -16.03 0.77
C ALA A 84 -11.22 -16.96 1.71
N ILE A 85 -11.95 -17.79 2.45
CA ILE A 85 -11.39 -18.70 3.45
C ILE A 85 -11.85 -20.12 3.15
N THR A 86 -10.91 -21.07 3.18
CA THR A 86 -11.23 -22.49 3.33
C THR A 86 -10.98 -22.89 4.78
N GLN A 87 -11.99 -23.53 5.37
CA GLN A 87 -11.93 -24.11 6.71
C GLN A 87 -11.51 -25.58 6.59
N HIS A 88 -10.50 -25.99 7.37
CA HIS A 88 -10.02 -27.37 7.40
C HIS A 88 -10.48 -28.08 8.68
N GLU A 89 -10.39 -29.41 8.68
CA GLU A 89 -10.82 -30.29 9.79
C GLU A 89 -9.92 -30.18 11.04
N ASP A 90 -8.65 -29.80 10.85
CA ASP A 90 -7.60 -29.72 11.86
C ASP A 90 -7.54 -28.36 12.61
N ASP A 91 -8.66 -27.64 12.67
CA ASP A 91 -8.78 -26.26 13.20
C ASP A 91 -7.86 -25.22 12.53
N THR A 92 -7.43 -25.49 11.30
CA THR A 92 -6.70 -24.52 10.48
C THR A 92 -7.60 -23.85 9.44
N ILE A 93 -7.13 -22.72 8.92
CA ILE A 93 -7.74 -21.98 7.82
C ILE A 93 -6.70 -21.61 6.79
N SER A 94 -7.11 -21.58 5.53
CA SER A 94 -6.30 -21.02 4.44
C SER A 94 -7.05 -19.90 3.75
N PHE A 95 -6.31 -18.88 3.32
CA PHE A 95 -6.85 -17.72 2.62
C PHE A 95 -6.45 -17.75 1.15
N PHE A 96 -7.36 -17.33 0.29
CA PHE A 96 -7.14 -17.20 -1.14
C PHE A 96 -7.95 -16.02 -1.68
N ILE A 97 -7.62 -15.55 -2.88
CA ILE A 97 -8.42 -14.55 -3.59
C ILE A 97 -9.33 -15.31 -4.55
N ASP A 98 -10.63 -15.11 -4.38
CA ASP A 98 -11.66 -15.60 -5.27
C ASP A 98 -11.96 -14.51 -6.31
N CYS A 99 -11.50 -14.70 -7.55
CA CYS A 99 -11.72 -13.76 -8.66
C CYS A 99 -13.14 -13.91 -9.22
N ASN A 100 -14.14 -13.66 -8.38
CA ASN A 100 -15.55 -13.91 -8.65
C ASN A 100 -16.32 -12.71 -9.23
N ASN A 101 -15.62 -11.65 -9.61
CA ASN A 101 -16.21 -10.39 -10.10
C ASN A 101 -17.28 -9.75 -9.21
N ALA A 102 -17.25 -9.97 -7.89
CA ALA A 102 -18.16 -9.29 -6.98
C ALA A 102 -17.98 -7.76 -6.96
N GLY A 103 -16.94 -7.23 -7.62
CA GLY A 103 -16.75 -5.85 -8.00
C GLY A 103 -16.07 -4.98 -6.94
N ALA A 104 -15.58 -3.82 -7.38
CA ALA A 104 -14.95 -2.80 -6.55
C ALA A 104 -15.99 -1.78 -6.06
N SER A 105 -15.79 -1.21 -4.86
CA SER A 105 -16.61 -0.11 -4.38
C SER A 105 -16.24 1.18 -5.10
N PHE A 106 -17.23 1.94 -5.58
CA PHE A 106 -17.02 3.27 -6.15
C PHE A 106 -18.01 4.25 -5.52
N THR A 107 -17.49 5.29 -4.90
CA THR A 107 -18.25 6.34 -4.22
C THR A 107 -17.98 7.69 -4.85
N HIS A 108 -19.02 8.49 -5.03
CA HIS A 108 -18.93 9.90 -5.39
C HIS A 108 -19.44 10.74 -4.23
N ALA A 109 -18.67 11.74 -3.83
CA ALA A 109 -18.92 12.60 -2.69
C ALA A 109 -18.54 14.05 -3.00
N VAL A 110 -18.99 14.98 -2.16
CA VAL A 110 -18.65 16.41 -2.21
C VAL A 110 -18.16 16.84 -0.83
N ALA A 111 -17.11 17.65 -0.79
CA ALA A 111 -16.66 18.34 0.41
C ALA A 111 -16.97 19.83 0.25
N ASP A 112 -18.18 20.23 0.66
CA ASP A 112 -18.71 21.57 0.42
C ASP A 112 -17.81 22.64 1.06
N GLY A 113 -17.33 23.58 0.24
CA GLY A 113 -16.49 24.70 0.67
C GLY A 113 -15.01 24.39 0.94
N VAL A 114 -14.56 23.15 0.73
CA VAL A 114 -13.13 22.78 0.87
C VAL A 114 -12.38 23.07 -0.42
N THR A 115 -11.24 23.76 -0.34
CA THR A 115 -10.36 24.03 -1.50
C THR A 115 -9.11 23.16 -1.49
N ILE A 116 -8.42 23.07 -2.62
CA ILE A 116 -7.07 22.50 -2.74
C ILE A 116 -6.11 23.19 -1.78
N SER A 117 -6.21 24.52 -1.64
CA SER A 117 -5.38 25.32 -0.74
C SER A 117 -5.53 24.87 0.72
N ASP A 118 -6.75 24.54 1.14
CA ASP A 118 -7.02 24.06 2.51
C ASP A 118 -6.39 22.70 2.79
N ILE A 119 -6.09 21.93 1.74
CA ILE A 119 -5.42 20.62 1.83
C ILE A 119 -3.89 20.76 1.87
N ILE A 120 -3.31 21.59 1.00
CA ILE A 120 -1.85 21.60 0.76
C ILE A 120 -1.06 22.62 1.58
N LYS A 121 -1.70 23.72 2.02
CA LYS A 121 -1.01 24.79 2.77
C LYS A 121 -0.78 24.47 4.25
N PRO A 122 -1.67 23.77 4.96
CA PRO A 122 -1.46 23.49 6.37
C PRO A 122 -0.17 22.72 6.64
N VAL A 123 0.44 22.99 7.79
CA VAL A 123 1.67 22.30 8.23
C VAL A 123 1.42 20.82 8.51
N TYR A 124 0.23 20.51 9.03
CA TYR A 124 -0.23 19.16 9.31
C TYR A 124 -1.33 18.79 8.33
N VAL A 125 -1.37 17.51 7.95
CA VAL A 125 -2.42 16.98 7.06
C VAL A 125 -3.78 17.22 7.72
N PRO A 126 -4.72 17.91 7.06
CA PRO A 126 -6.07 18.11 7.59
C PRO A 126 -6.80 16.79 7.78
N THR A 127 -7.44 16.60 8.93
CA THR A 127 -8.14 15.34 9.28
C THR A 127 -9.29 15.01 8.33
N ILE A 128 -9.90 16.02 7.69
CA ILE A 128 -10.95 15.84 6.68
C ILE A 128 -10.49 14.94 5.51
N ILE A 129 -9.20 14.90 5.20
CA ILE A 129 -8.66 14.08 4.11
C ILE A 129 -8.89 12.59 4.36
N HIS A 130 -8.92 12.14 5.62
CA HIS A 130 -9.24 10.75 5.94
C HIS A 130 -10.66 10.37 5.50
N SER A 131 -11.59 11.33 5.46
CA SER A 131 -12.96 11.11 4.97
C SER A 131 -13.07 11.06 3.44
N PHE A 132 -11.97 11.34 2.71
CA PHE A 132 -11.93 11.25 1.25
C PHE A 132 -11.55 9.86 0.73
N PHE A 133 -11.40 8.89 1.63
CA PHE A 133 -11.09 7.51 1.32
C PHE A 133 -12.26 6.58 1.65
N PRO A 134 -12.58 5.61 0.78
CA PRO A 134 -13.55 4.58 1.09
C PRO A 134 -12.89 3.46 1.91
N LEU A 135 -13.71 2.59 2.51
CA LEU A 135 -13.26 1.38 3.22
C LEU A 135 -12.30 1.66 4.39
N ASN A 136 -12.51 2.79 5.08
CA ASN A 136 -11.72 3.18 6.25
C ASN A 136 -11.95 2.23 7.43
N GLY A 137 -10.93 2.09 8.29
CA GLY A 137 -11.00 1.33 9.54
C GLY A 137 -10.98 -0.20 9.36
N LEU A 138 -11.04 -0.70 8.12
CA LEU A 138 -11.03 -2.12 7.83
C LEU A 138 -9.62 -2.71 7.88
N SER A 139 -9.51 -3.85 8.56
CA SER A 139 -8.34 -4.73 8.47
C SER A 139 -8.41 -5.59 7.22
N ASN A 140 -7.27 -6.01 6.68
CA ASN A 140 -7.23 -6.75 5.42
C ASN A 140 -8.00 -8.08 5.47
N PHE A 141 -8.09 -8.77 6.60
CA PHE A 141 -8.90 -10.00 6.70
C PHE A 141 -10.41 -9.76 6.47
N GLU A 142 -10.89 -8.53 6.67
CA GLU A 142 -12.29 -8.14 6.47
C GLU A 142 -12.66 -8.01 4.98
N GLY A 143 -11.68 -8.14 4.08
CA GLY A 143 -11.90 -8.35 2.63
C GLY A 143 -12.69 -9.63 2.31
N THR A 144 -12.94 -10.48 3.32
CA THR A 144 -13.85 -11.64 3.23
C THR A 144 -15.32 -11.27 3.19
N ARG A 145 -15.66 -10.07 3.67
CA ARG A 145 -17.03 -9.53 3.68
C ARG A 145 -17.15 -8.23 2.90
N ASN A 146 -16.03 -7.54 2.66
CA ASN A 146 -15.97 -6.24 2.02
C ASN A 146 -15.21 -6.31 0.68
N PRO A 147 -15.44 -5.36 -0.24
CA PRO A 147 -14.62 -5.20 -1.43
C PRO A 147 -13.13 -5.03 -1.09
N VAL A 148 -12.26 -5.63 -1.90
CA VAL A 148 -10.79 -5.49 -1.74
C VAL A 148 -10.24 -4.22 -2.39
N LEU A 149 -11.05 -3.52 -3.20
CA LEU A 149 -10.75 -2.24 -3.82
C LEU A 149 -11.92 -1.28 -3.60
N GLY A 150 -11.59 -0.06 -3.18
CA GLY A 150 -12.51 1.06 -3.09
C GLY A 150 -11.93 2.31 -3.74
N ILE A 151 -12.73 2.99 -4.57
CA ILE A 151 -12.44 4.31 -5.14
C ILE A 151 -13.46 5.31 -4.60
N GLN A 152 -13.00 6.47 -4.15
CA GLN A 152 -13.86 7.61 -3.87
C GLN A 152 -13.41 8.81 -4.68
N VAL A 153 -14.33 9.41 -5.43
CA VAL A 153 -14.14 10.70 -6.08
C VAL A 153 -14.84 11.74 -5.23
N THR A 154 -14.09 12.69 -4.69
CA THR A 154 -14.60 13.77 -3.84
C THR A 154 -14.43 15.10 -4.55
N ASP A 155 -15.53 15.77 -4.86
CA ASP A 155 -15.50 17.11 -5.42
C ASP A 155 -15.17 18.13 -4.33
N LEU A 156 -14.24 19.02 -4.66
CA LEU A 156 -13.83 20.17 -3.87
C LEU A 156 -14.33 21.44 -4.59
N ALA A 157 -14.26 22.58 -3.91
CA ALA A 157 -14.67 23.87 -4.48
C ALA A 157 -13.88 24.22 -5.77
N ASP A 158 -12.58 23.93 -5.81
CA ASP A 158 -11.67 24.25 -6.93
C ASP A 158 -10.92 23.02 -7.46
N GLY A 159 -11.29 21.81 -7.02
CA GLY A 159 -10.55 20.59 -7.29
C GLY A 159 -11.37 19.31 -7.21
N ILE A 160 -10.68 18.20 -7.45
CA ILE A 160 -11.18 16.84 -7.34
C ILE A 160 -10.13 16.00 -6.63
N PHE A 161 -10.55 15.28 -5.60
CA PHE A 161 -9.72 14.30 -4.91
C PHE A 161 -10.17 12.88 -5.30
N ILE A 162 -9.23 12.07 -5.78
CA ILE A 162 -9.46 10.64 -6.06
C ILE A 162 -8.75 9.83 -4.98
N GLY A 163 -9.51 9.32 -4.01
CA GLY A 163 -9.04 8.40 -2.98
C GLY A 163 -9.11 6.96 -3.47
N CYS A 164 -8.01 6.22 -3.34
CA CYS A 164 -7.93 4.80 -3.64
C CYS A 164 -7.52 4.02 -2.40
N THR A 165 -8.33 3.02 -2.04
CA THR A 165 -8.10 2.11 -0.92
C THR A 165 -8.03 0.68 -1.46
N ILE A 166 -6.92 -0.04 -1.23
CA ILE A 166 -6.75 -1.44 -1.67
C ILE A 166 -6.28 -2.30 -0.51
N ASN A 167 -6.89 -3.47 -0.37
CA ASN A 167 -6.48 -4.50 0.57
C ASN A 167 -5.02 -4.93 0.31
N HIS A 168 -4.16 -4.78 1.31
CA HIS A 168 -2.71 -4.99 1.22
C HIS A 168 -2.33 -6.48 1.06
N VAL A 169 -3.26 -7.41 1.33
CA VAL A 169 -3.07 -8.84 1.01
C VAL A 169 -3.11 -9.08 -0.50
N VAL A 170 -3.82 -8.24 -1.25
CA VAL A 170 -3.94 -8.36 -2.71
C VAL A 170 -2.79 -7.66 -3.42
N VAL A 171 -2.36 -6.50 -2.90
CA VAL A 171 -1.33 -5.65 -3.54
C VAL A 171 -0.26 -5.17 -2.56
N ASP A 172 0.96 -5.03 -3.07
CA ASP A 172 2.03 -4.23 -2.48
C ASP A 172 2.05 -2.80 -3.06
N GLY A 173 2.97 -1.95 -2.58
CA GLY A 173 3.10 -0.59 -3.11
C GLY A 173 3.44 -0.52 -4.60
N THR A 174 4.12 -1.53 -5.17
CA THR A 174 4.46 -1.54 -6.60
C THR A 174 3.25 -1.85 -7.46
N SER A 175 2.51 -2.90 -7.09
CA SER A 175 1.29 -3.35 -7.78
C SER A 175 0.15 -2.36 -7.59
N PHE A 176 0.06 -1.67 -6.45
CA PHE A 176 -0.85 -0.54 -6.25
C PHE A 176 -0.66 0.54 -7.31
N TRP A 177 0.59 1.01 -7.51
CA TRP A 177 0.88 2.04 -8.52
C TRP A 177 0.79 1.50 -9.94
N HIS A 178 1.08 0.21 -10.15
CA HIS A 178 0.83 -0.42 -11.45
C HIS A 178 -0.65 -0.33 -11.81
N PHE A 179 -1.55 -0.71 -10.90
CA PHE A 179 -2.99 -0.58 -11.11
C PHE A 179 -3.43 0.87 -11.41
N LEU A 180 -3.01 1.85 -10.60
CA LEU A 180 -3.38 3.25 -10.85
C LEU A 180 -2.85 3.79 -12.19
N ASN A 181 -1.63 3.42 -12.58
CA ASN A 181 -1.07 3.81 -13.87
C ASN A 181 -1.82 3.15 -15.03
N SER A 182 -2.18 1.86 -14.90
CA SER A 182 -2.99 1.13 -15.87
C SER A 182 -4.40 1.73 -16.00
N TRP A 183 -5.02 2.12 -14.88
CA TRP A 183 -6.30 2.81 -14.92
C TRP A 183 -6.21 4.16 -15.61
N SER A 184 -5.16 4.94 -15.33
CA SER A 184 -4.89 6.21 -16.03
C SER A 184 -4.68 6.01 -17.53
N GLU A 185 -3.97 4.95 -17.94
CA GLU A 185 -3.74 4.60 -19.34
C GLU A 185 -5.06 4.29 -20.07
N ILE A 186 -5.90 3.43 -19.50
CA ILE A 186 -7.23 3.10 -20.07
C ILE A 186 -8.16 4.32 -20.07
N SER A 187 -8.15 5.11 -18.98
CA SER A 187 -8.94 6.34 -18.86
C SER A 187 -8.56 7.39 -19.92
N LYS A 188 -7.30 7.39 -20.39
CA LYS A 188 -6.85 8.23 -21.52
C LYS A 188 -7.23 7.70 -22.90
N GLY A 189 -7.90 6.55 -22.98
CA GLY A 189 -8.39 5.96 -24.23
C GLY A 189 -7.50 4.84 -24.79
N SER A 190 -6.51 4.35 -24.05
CA SER A 190 -5.77 3.16 -24.48
C SER A 190 -6.66 1.92 -24.52
N ILE A 191 -6.62 1.20 -25.64
CA ILE A 191 -7.38 -0.05 -25.85
C ILE A 191 -6.72 -1.23 -25.10
N HIS A 192 -5.40 -1.19 -24.95
CA HIS A 192 -4.60 -2.22 -24.28
C HIS A 192 -3.59 -1.59 -23.33
N LEU A 193 -3.22 -2.34 -22.28
CA LEU A 193 -2.20 -1.91 -21.33
C LEU A 193 -0.79 -2.08 -21.90
N SER A 194 0.03 -1.03 -21.79
CA SER A 194 1.46 -1.04 -22.09
C SER A 194 2.23 -2.13 -21.32
N LYS A 195 1.81 -2.41 -20.08
CA LYS A 195 2.37 -3.46 -19.23
C LYS A 195 1.24 -4.22 -18.56
N PRO A 196 0.82 -5.38 -19.09
CA PRO A 196 -0.16 -6.23 -18.44
C PRO A 196 0.32 -6.72 -17.06
N PRO A 197 -0.56 -6.86 -16.07
CA PRO A 197 -0.20 -7.47 -14.79
C PRO A 197 0.06 -8.97 -14.94
N VAL A 198 0.92 -9.50 -14.08
CA VAL A 198 1.25 -10.93 -14.02
C VAL A 198 0.79 -11.46 -12.67
N PHE A 199 -0.11 -12.44 -12.71
CA PHE A 199 -0.68 -13.06 -11.50
C PHE A 199 -0.06 -14.42 -11.16
N GLN A 200 0.86 -14.92 -11.98
CA GLN A 200 1.63 -16.12 -11.66
C GLN A 200 2.40 -15.91 -10.35
N ARG A 201 1.95 -16.57 -9.30
CA ARG A 201 2.55 -16.51 -7.97
C ARG A 201 3.77 -17.42 -7.92
N TRP A 202 4.83 -16.94 -7.28
CA TRP A 202 5.98 -17.75 -6.92
C TRP A 202 5.89 -18.10 -5.43
N PHE A 203 6.18 -19.35 -5.10
CA PHE A 203 6.24 -19.86 -3.74
C PHE A 203 7.65 -20.40 -3.47
N PRO A 204 8.17 -20.28 -2.24
CA PRO A 204 9.38 -20.99 -1.84
C PRO A 204 9.23 -22.49 -2.06
N ASP A 205 10.35 -23.16 -2.39
CA ASP A 205 10.42 -24.61 -2.42
C ASP A 205 9.93 -25.19 -1.07
N ASP A 206 9.26 -26.35 -1.12
CA ASP A 206 8.64 -27.02 0.04
C ASP A 206 7.47 -26.28 0.71
N THR A 207 6.87 -25.27 0.06
CA THR A 207 5.63 -24.66 0.57
C THR A 207 4.43 -25.56 0.27
N ASP A 208 3.76 -26.04 1.33
CA ASP A 208 2.45 -26.70 1.20
C ASP A 208 1.38 -25.66 0.82
N ILE A 209 0.78 -25.85 -0.36
CA ILE A 209 -0.28 -24.99 -0.89
C ILE A 209 -1.62 -25.75 -0.81
N PRO A 210 -2.68 -25.16 -0.23
CA PRO A 210 -2.73 -23.82 0.33
C PRO A 210 -2.07 -23.73 1.71
N ILE A 211 -1.49 -22.57 2.03
CA ILE A 211 -0.88 -22.35 3.35
C ILE A 211 -1.98 -22.33 4.41
N ARG A 212 -1.85 -23.23 5.37
CA ARG A 212 -2.75 -23.36 6.51
C ARG A 212 -2.18 -22.62 7.70
N ILE A 213 -2.98 -21.75 8.31
CA ILE A 213 -2.65 -21.08 9.56
C ILE A 213 -3.67 -21.45 10.65
N PRO A 214 -3.25 -21.54 11.93
CA PRO A 214 -4.19 -21.79 13.02
C PRO A 214 -5.30 -20.73 13.05
N ARG A 215 -6.55 -21.13 13.28
CA ARG A 215 -7.68 -20.16 13.39
C ARG A 215 -7.45 -19.10 14.46
N SER A 216 -6.74 -19.43 15.53
CA SER A 216 -6.35 -18.50 16.60
C SER A 216 -5.46 -17.35 16.10
N ALA A 217 -4.66 -17.54 15.05
CA ALA A 217 -3.77 -16.52 14.50
C ALA A 217 -4.52 -15.33 13.89
N VAL A 218 -5.77 -15.51 13.47
CA VAL A 218 -6.61 -14.44 12.92
C VAL A 218 -7.43 -13.74 14.02
N LYS A 219 -7.61 -14.37 15.18
CA LYS A 219 -8.40 -13.84 16.30
C LYS A 219 -7.65 -12.80 17.16
N LEU A 220 -6.34 -12.62 16.97
CA LEU A 220 -5.54 -11.66 17.74
C LEU A 220 -5.54 -10.28 17.06
N LYS A 221 -6.52 -9.47 17.49
CA LYS A 221 -6.70 -7.99 17.41
C LYS A 221 -8.11 -7.60 16.96
N GLN A 222 -9.11 -8.08 17.70
CA GLN A 222 -10.36 -7.34 17.85
C GLN A 222 -10.11 -6.17 18.81
N SER A 223 -9.41 -5.14 18.36
CA SER A 223 -9.32 -3.85 19.05
C SER A 223 -8.42 -2.87 18.27
N ASN A 224 -8.84 -2.43 17.08
CA ASN A 224 -8.37 -1.12 16.62
C ASN A 224 -8.71 -0.04 17.66
N GLU A 225 -9.78 -0.25 18.46
CA GLU A 225 -10.12 0.55 19.64
C GLU A 225 -8.97 0.63 20.67
N GLU A 226 -8.20 -0.44 20.91
CA GLU A 226 -7.07 -0.39 21.85
C GLU A 226 -5.89 0.40 21.24
N LEU A 227 -5.59 0.24 19.95
CA LEU A 227 -4.51 0.99 19.30
C LEU A 227 -4.82 2.48 19.17
N GLU A 228 -6.08 2.84 18.87
CA GLU A 228 -6.57 4.23 18.89
C GLU A 228 -6.61 4.81 20.31
N SER A 229 -6.92 4.00 21.33
CA SER A 229 -6.84 4.44 22.74
C SER A 229 -5.40 4.65 23.23
N ILE A 230 -4.41 3.94 22.65
CA ILE A 230 -2.99 4.01 23.02
C ILE A 230 -2.25 5.15 22.30
N LEU A 231 -2.71 5.58 21.12
CA LEU A 231 -2.04 6.60 20.30
C LEU A 231 -2.83 7.91 20.29
N PRO A 232 -2.58 8.84 21.25
CA PRO A 232 -3.27 10.13 21.26
C PRO A 232 -2.95 10.93 19.99
N GLY A 233 -3.99 11.41 19.31
CA GLY A 233 -3.97 12.57 18.40
C GLY A 233 -2.74 12.72 17.50
N LEU A 234 -2.24 11.61 16.91
CA LEU A 234 -1.08 11.65 16.03
C LEU A 234 -1.35 12.62 14.87
N LYS A 235 -0.43 13.56 14.66
CA LYS A 235 -0.51 14.52 13.57
C LYS A 235 0.39 14.08 12.44
N GLU A 236 -0.18 14.00 11.25
CA GLU A 236 0.57 13.70 10.04
C GLU A 236 1.18 14.97 9.45
N ARG A 237 2.41 14.87 8.93
CA ARG A 237 3.10 15.97 8.25
C ARG A 237 3.87 15.46 7.04
N VAL A 238 3.75 16.20 5.94
CA VAL A 238 4.53 15.97 4.72
C VAL A 238 5.79 16.83 4.77
N PHE A 239 6.96 16.21 4.64
CA PHE A 239 8.25 16.90 4.56
C PHE A 239 8.72 16.95 3.11
N HIS A 240 8.92 18.16 2.59
CA HIS A 240 9.50 18.36 1.26
C HIS A 240 11.02 18.36 1.33
N PHE A 241 11.66 17.46 0.59
CA PHE A 241 13.10 17.44 0.38
C PHE A 241 13.42 17.78 -1.07
N SER A 242 14.03 18.94 -1.29
CA SER A 242 14.41 19.37 -2.64
C SER A 242 15.52 18.50 -3.22
N LYS A 243 15.66 18.48 -4.55
CA LYS A 243 16.71 17.75 -5.25
C LYS A 243 18.10 18.16 -4.77
N GLU A 244 18.30 19.45 -4.50
CA GLU A 244 19.55 20.04 -4.02
C GLU A 244 19.87 19.56 -2.60
N ASN A 245 18.87 19.53 -1.71
CA ASN A 245 19.04 19.05 -0.35
C ASN A 245 19.35 17.55 -0.32
N ILE A 246 18.68 16.75 -1.15
CA ILE A 246 18.98 15.31 -1.29
C ILE A 246 20.39 15.10 -1.82
N ALA A 247 20.82 15.87 -2.82
CA ALA A 247 22.18 15.80 -3.36
C ALA A 247 23.23 16.16 -2.30
N LYS A 248 23.00 17.20 -1.50
CA LYS A 248 23.86 17.58 -0.37
C LYS A 248 23.95 16.47 0.68
N LEU A 249 22.81 15.87 1.07
CA LEU A 249 22.78 14.75 2.02
C LEU A 249 23.58 13.55 1.49
N LYS A 250 23.37 13.19 0.22
CA LYS A 250 24.10 12.10 -0.43
C LYS A 250 25.59 12.37 -0.49
N ALA A 251 26.00 13.57 -0.91
CA ALA A 251 27.41 13.94 -1.01
C ALA A 251 28.09 13.89 0.36
N LYS A 252 27.47 14.50 1.38
CA LYS A 252 27.98 14.49 2.75
C LYS A 252 28.18 13.06 3.28
N ALA A 253 27.17 12.19 3.13
CA ALA A 253 27.25 10.81 3.61
C ALA A 253 28.37 10.03 2.92
N ASN A 254 28.54 10.21 1.61
CA ASN A 254 29.60 9.57 0.84
C ASN A 254 31.00 10.07 1.26
N THR A 255 31.17 11.38 1.46
CA THR A 255 32.43 11.98 1.93
C THR A 255 32.80 11.49 3.34
N GLU A 256 31.87 11.52 4.29
CA GLU A 256 32.12 11.09 5.68
C GLU A 256 32.48 9.59 5.76
N MET A 257 31.92 8.77 4.87
CA MET A 257 32.18 7.32 4.81
C MET A 257 33.32 6.93 3.87
N GLY A 258 33.96 7.89 3.19
CA GLY A 258 35.02 7.60 2.21
C GLY A 258 34.57 6.68 1.06
N THR A 259 33.31 6.76 0.64
CA THR A 259 32.72 5.89 -0.40
C THR A 259 31.91 6.70 -1.40
N ASN A 260 31.52 6.10 -2.52
CA ASN A 260 30.57 6.66 -3.49
C ASN A 260 29.31 5.80 -3.68
N ASN A 261 29.14 4.76 -2.85
CA ASN A 261 28.09 3.76 -3.01
C ASN A 261 26.80 4.09 -2.26
N ILE A 262 26.77 5.16 -1.46
CA ILE A 262 25.56 5.56 -0.72
C ILE A 262 24.60 6.24 -1.69
N SER A 263 23.43 5.63 -1.88
CA SER A 263 22.36 6.15 -2.71
C SER A 263 21.62 7.32 -2.06
N SER A 264 20.92 8.11 -2.87
CA SER A 264 20.04 9.18 -2.38
C SER A 264 18.98 8.68 -1.40
N LEU A 265 18.44 7.47 -1.66
CA LEU A 265 17.46 6.84 -0.78
C LEU A 265 18.07 6.53 0.59
N GLN A 266 19.24 5.88 0.62
CA GLN A 266 19.94 5.59 1.88
C GLN A 266 20.27 6.87 2.65
N ALA A 267 20.83 7.89 1.98
CA ALA A 267 21.16 9.15 2.64
C ALA A 267 19.94 9.84 3.24
N LEU A 268 18.81 9.88 2.52
CA LEU A 268 17.58 10.49 2.99
C LEU A 268 16.95 9.70 4.15
N LEU A 269 16.82 8.39 4.01
CA LEU A 269 16.22 7.54 5.04
C LEU A 269 17.05 7.56 6.33
N SER A 270 18.38 7.51 6.23
CA SER A 270 19.27 7.67 7.40
C SER A 270 19.12 9.04 8.07
N HIS A 271 18.94 10.10 7.28
CA HIS A 271 18.71 11.44 7.83
C HIS A 271 17.37 11.54 8.58
N ILE A 272 16.29 10.99 8.01
CA ILE A 272 14.98 10.93 8.64
C ILE A 272 15.04 10.08 9.91
N TRP A 273 15.62 8.89 9.83
CA TRP A 273 15.81 7.99 10.96
C TRP A 273 16.52 8.70 12.12
N ARG A 274 17.69 9.29 11.86
CA ARG A 274 18.47 10.01 12.88
C ARG A 274 17.67 11.16 13.49
N SER A 275 16.85 11.84 12.69
CA SER A 275 15.98 12.91 13.17
C SER A 275 14.88 12.37 14.10
N VAL A 276 14.27 11.23 13.77
CA VAL A 276 13.26 10.57 14.63
C VAL A 276 13.89 10.13 15.95
N ILE A 277 15.04 9.44 15.92
CA ILE A 277 15.71 8.94 17.14
C ILE A 277 16.04 10.10 18.08
N ARG A 278 16.64 11.18 17.56
CA ARG A 278 16.99 12.37 18.36
C ARG A 278 15.80 13.03 19.04
N ASN A 279 14.61 12.95 18.44
CA ASN A 279 13.40 13.54 19.02
C ASN A 279 12.69 12.62 20.01
N LYS A 280 12.90 11.30 19.94
CA LYS A 280 12.19 10.33 20.77
C LYS A 280 12.81 10.09 22.16
N ARG A 281 13.94 10.74 22.49
CA ARG A 281 14.63 10.63 23.79
C ARG A 281 14.77 9.17 24.28
N PHE A 282 15.11 8.27 23.36
CA PHE A 282 15.36 6.87 23.69
C PHE A 282 16.54 6.72 24.65
N ASP A 283 16.57 5.61 25.38
CA ASP A 283 17.77 5.23 26.15
C ASP A 283 18.94 5.04 25.16
N PRO A 284 20.14 5.58 25.44
CA PRO A 284 21.31 5.40 24.58
C PRO A 284 21.67 3.94 24.27
N ASN A 285 21.23 2.98 25.10
CA ASN A 285 21.48 1.55 24.91
C ASN A 285 20.32 0.80 24.27
N GLU A 286 19.23 1.48 23.92
CA GLU A 286 18.06 0.84 23.29
C GLU A 286 18.35 0.51 21.81
N GLU A 287 18.15 -0.75 21.44
CA GLU A 287 18.25 -1.18 20.04
C GLU A 287 16.99 -0.77 19.27
N ILE A 288 17.18 -0.12 18.12
CA ILE A 288 16.07 0.41 17.32
C ILE A 288 16.19 -0.10 15.87
N THR A 289 15.11 -0.68 15.36
CA THR A 289 15.10 -1.34 14.03
C THR A 289 14.37 -0.51 12.97
N TYR A 290 15.02 -0.26 11.83
CA TYR A 290 14.41 0.36 10.65
C TYR A 290 14.19 -0.67 9.55
N ARG A 291 12.93 -0.92 9.18
CA ARG A 291 12.61 -1.88 8.11
C ARG A 291 12.37 -1.15 6.79
N VAL A 292 13.08 -1.57 5.75
CA VAL A 292 12.92 -1.09 4.36
C VAL A 292 12.64 -2.29 3.47
N SER A 293 11.52 -2.27 2.75
CA SER A 293 11.15 -3.32 1.79
C SER A 293 11.69 -2.97 0.40
N ASP A 294 12.47 -3.87 -0.22
CA ASP A 294 12.98 -3.74 -1.59
C ASP A 294 12.71 -5.01 -2.41
N ARG A 295 11.82 -4.90 -3.39
CA ARG A 295 11.43 -6.00 -4.29
C ARG A 295 12.59 -6.49 -5.16
N ARG A 296 13.53 -5.60 -5.54
CA ARG A 296 14.67 -5.95 -6.40
C ARG A 296 15.69 -6.81 -5.65
N LYS A 297 15.88 -6.55 -4.35
CA LYS A 297 16.75 -7.38 -3.52
C LYS A 297 16.19 -8.79 -3.31
N PHE A 298 14.86 -8.96 -3.23
CA PHE A 298 14.23 -10.28 -3.20
C PHE A 298 14.49 -11.09 -4.50
N GLN A 299 14.36 -10.47 -5.66
CA GLN A 299 14.68 -11.13 -6.95
C GLN A 299 16.18 -11.42 -7.11
N ASN A 300 17.04 -10.55 -6.59
CA ASN A 300 18.50 -10.79 -6.59
C ASN A 300 18.89 -11.92 -5.62
N VAL A 301 18.20 -12.08 -4.49
CA VAL A 301 18.40 -13.23 -3.57
C VAL A 301 18.03 -14.54 -4.28
N LEU A 302 16.95 -14.57 -5.07
CA LEU A 302 16.52 -15.74 -5.83
C LEU A 302 17.45 -16.08 -7.00
N ARG A 303 18.08 -15.09 -7.64
CA ARG A 303 19.10 -15.33 -8.69
C ARG A 303 20.44 -15.83 -8.17
N VAL A 304 20.69 -15.74 -6.86
CA VAL A 304 21.99 -16.04 -6.23
C VAL A 304 21.99 -17.38 -5.46
N LEU A 305 20.94 -18.21 -5.62
CA LEU A 305 20.89 -19.54 -5.01
C LEU A 305 21.74 -20.62 -5.73
N ASP A 306 22.68 -20.22 -6.58
CA ASP A 306 23.86 -21.03 -6.91
C ASP A 306 25.13 -20.30 -6.45
N SER A 307 25.91 -20.97 -5.60
CA SER A 307 27.15 -20.56 -4.92
C SER A 307 27.05 -19.84 -3.56
N LYS A 308 27.59 -20.50 -2.51
CA LYS A 308 27.98 -19.93 -1.20
C LYS A 308 29.28 -19.10 -1.37
N PRO A 309 29.77 -18.22 -0.44
CA PRO A 309 29.41 -18.03 0.99
C PRO A 309 29.33 -16.56 1.56
N LYS A 310 28.71 -16.47 2.75
CA LYS A 310 28.91 -15.59 3.96
C LYS A 310 28.80 -14.02 3.98
N ILE A 311 27.73 -13.58 4.71
CA ILE A 311 27.57 -12.61 5.85
C ILE A 311 27.85 -11.09 5.68
N CYS A 312 26.77 -10.30 5.81
CA CYS A 312 26.64 -8.99 6.48
C CYS A 312 25.19 -8.83 7.00
N ASN A 313 25.00 -8.37 8.25
CA ASN A 313 23.68 -8.27 8.90
C ASN A 313 22.88 -7.06 8.43
N TYR A 314 21.88 -7.34 7.59
CA TYR A 314 20.58 -6.66 7.54
C TYR A 314 19.60 -7.59 8.26
N GLU A 315 18.54 -7.10 8.92
CA GLU A 315 17.44 -7.97 9.36
C GLU A 315 16.72 -8.56 8.12
N LEU A 316 17.31 -9.64 7.63
CA LEU A 316 16.70 -10.77 6.95
C LEU A 316 16.40 -11.80 8.05
N PHE A 317 15.35 -12.61 7.87
CA PHE A 317 14.96 -13.66 8.82
C PHE A 317 16.16 -14.55 9.26
N PRO A 318 16.21 -15.02 10.53
CA PRO A 318 17.44 -15.48 11.16
C PRO A 318 17.93 -16.82 10.59
N LYS A 319 19.25 -16.93 10.46
CA LYS A 319 19.95 -18.17 10.12
C LYS A 319 20.42 -18.85 11.41
N GLN A 320 19.85 -20.00 11.77
CA GLN A 320 20.49 -20.90 12.74
C GLN A 320 21.60 -21.69 12.03
N ARG A 321 22.82 -21.70 12.61
CA ARG A 321 23.59 -22.94 12.75
C ARG A 321 24.76 -22.84 13.74
N SER A 322 24.87 -23.95 14.45
CA SER A 322 25.89 -24.50 15.34
C SER A 322 27.36 -24.11 15.13
N ASP A 323 27.99 -23.94 16.29
CA ASP A 323 29.37 -24.25 16.71
C ASP A 323 30.57 -23.39 16.28
N HIS A 324 31.06 -22.70 17.33
CA HIS A 324 32.44 -22.41 17.71
C HIS A 324 33.45 -21.96 16.62
N LYS A 325 33.76 -20.66 16.65
CA LYS A 325 35.04 -20.15 17.18
C LYS A 325 35.00 -18.62 17.31
N GLN A 326 35.35 -18.16 18.50
CA GLN A 326 35.55 -16.76 18.91
C GLN A 326 36.68 -16.10 18.08
N LEU A 327 36.52 -14.81 17.72
CA LEU A 327 37.54 -13.74 17.60
C LEU A 327 36.94 -12.48 16.90
N PRO A 328 37.48 -11.28 17.16
CA PRO A 328 37.05 -10.33 18.18
C PRO A 328 36.02 -9.29 17.68
N SER A 329 35.29 -8.73 18.64
CA SER A 329 34.33 -7.64 18.52
C SER A 329 34.98 -6.32 18.09
N ILE A 330 34.46 -5.69 17.03
CA ILE A 330 34.60 -4.24 16.81
C ILE A 330 33.27 -3.62 17.21
N GLN A 331 33.25 -2.95 18.35
CA GLN A 331 32.14 -2.10 18.80
C GLN A 331 32.16 -0.81 18.00
N TYR A 332 31.02 -0.41 17.44
CA TYR A 332 30.78 0.98 17.07
C TYR A 332 29.84 1.59 18.09
N VAL A 333 30.41 2.46 18.92
CA VAL A 333 29.70 3.41 19.77
C VAL A 333 29.31 4.59 18.87
N TRP A 334 28.04 4.99 18.89
CA TRP A 334 27.54 6.22 18.24
C TRP A 334 27.15 7.25 19.30
#